data_AF-A0ABD1CQE6-F1
#
_entry.id   AF-A0ABD1CQE6-F1
#
_cell.length_a   1.000
_cell.length_b   1.000
_cell.length_c   1.000
_cell.angle_alpha   90.00
_cell.angle_beta   90.00
_cell.angle_gamma   90.00
#
_symmetry.space_group_name_H-M   'P 1'
#
loop_
_entity.id
_entity.type
_entity.pdbx_description
1 polymer ?
#
loop_
_entity_poly.entity_id
_entity_poly.type
_entity_poly.pdbx_seq_one_letter_code
_entity_poly.pdbx_strand_id
1 'polypeptide(L)'
;MSSTVVTRQGAQKTKITTRAQRASVEAAETERKAKFYGTRKPNPALAEAKKRGKLKMSTEPKEGAANPDQNGGVVQLKDIYGSAIAATELVRGPTGLVYDEKFAEHRCLWDDGYPECPERFTRVLERCRELKLVERCAVIEPRMASEEEVLTKHTPEQLEILKSTRGSQDVAALEELSSHYDAVFIHPSSYDCSLLSAGSTIELVDAILEGRVQNGMAIIRPPGHHAMKAEYNGYCFFNNVAIAAQHALDKRGLKRILVVDWDIHHGQGTQRMFYDDPRVLYFSIHRYECGTFWPNLRESDFDCIGEGAGLGYNFNVPLNRIGMTNGDYLAIWQQLLLPVALE
;
A
#
# COMPACT_ATOMS: atom_id res chain seq x y z
N MET A 1 -34.08 -47.52 -18.16
CA MET A 1 -33.51 -46.78 -19.31
C MET A 1 -33.13 -45.39 -18.80
N SER A 2 -31.92 -44.85 -18.88
CA SER A 2 -30.60 -45.31 -19.32
C SER A 2 -29.61 -44.43 -18.55
N SER A 3 -28.62 -45.03 -17.90
CA SER A 3 -27.38 -44.34 -17.54
C SER A 3 -26.62 -44.01 -18.82
N THR A 4 -25.92 -42.86 -18.88
CA THR A 4 -24.65 -42.75 -19.62
C THR A 4 -23.79 -41.63 -19.04
N VAL A 5 -22.61 -42.02 -18.55
CA VAL A 5 -21.44 -41.18 -18.25
C VAL A 5 -20.69 -40.92 -19.56
N VAL A 6 -20.24 -39.68 -19.85
CA VAL A 6 -19.11 -39.43 -20.79
C VAL A 6 -18.34 -38.13 -20.46
N THR A 7 -17.18 -38.33 -19.81
CA THR A 7 -15.80 -37.78 -19.97
C THR A 7 -15.44 -36.31 -20.30
N ARG A 8 -14.42 -35.82 -19.57
CA ARG A 8 -13.44 -34.79 -19.98
C ARG A 8 -12.64 -35.22 -21.23
N GLN A 9 -12.57 -34.36 -22.26
CA GLN A 9 -11.33 -33.82 -22.84
C GLN A 9 -11.58 -33.02 -24.13
N GLY A 10 -10.99 -31.81 -24.19
CA GLY A 10 -10.26 -31.28 -25.35
C GLY A 10 -11.04 -30.82 -26.59
N ALA A 11 -11.16 -29.50 -26.78
CA ALA A 11 -10.73 -28.84 -28.03
C ALA A 11 -10.84 -27.31 -27.90
N GLN A 12 -9.69 -26.64 -28.05
CA GLN A 12 -9.61 -25.25 -28.48
C GLN A 12 -10.56 -25.01 -29.66
N LYS A 13 -11.49 -24.08 -29.52
CA LYS A 13 -12.10 -23.38 -30.66
C LYS A 13 -11.88 -21.89 -30.46
N THR A 14 -10.77 -21.41 -31.01
CA THR A 14 -10.50 -20.00 -31.27
C THR A 14 -11.63 -19.48 -32.17
N LYS A 15 -12.63 -18.81 -31.58
CA LYS A 15 -13.64 -18.08 -32.36
C LYS A 15 -12.96 -16.86 -32.97
N ILE A 16 -12.63 -16.94 -34.25
CA ILE A 16 -12.27 -15.78 -35.06
C ILE A 16 -13.51 -14.87 -35.09
N THR A 17 -13.47 -13.82 -34.28
CA THR A 17 -14.50 -12.78 -34.23
C THR A 17 -14.37 -11.94 -35.50
N THR A 18 -15.45 -11.85 -36.26
CA THR A 18 -15.48 -11.03 -37.48
C THR A 18 -15.47 -9.53 -37.13
N ARG A 19 -14.98 -8.69 -38.05
CA ARG A 19 -14.90 -7.23 -37.86
C ARG A 19 -16.26 -6.58 -37.52
N ALA A 20 -17.35 -7.15 -38.03
CA ALA A 20 -18.71 -6.73 -37.71
C ALA A 20 -19.14 -7.07 -36.27
N GLN A 21 -18.70 -8.22 -35.73
CA GLN A 21 -18.96 -8.61 -34.34
C GLN A 21 -18.14 -7.78 -33.34
N ARG A 22 -16.93 -7.33 -33.72
CA ARG A 22 -16.15 -6.38 -32.92
C ARG A 22 -16.83 -5.01 -32.85
N ALA A 23 -17.30 -4.50 -33.98
CA ALA A 23 -18.00 -3.22 -34.05
C ALA A 23 -19.31 -3.22 -33.22
N SER A 24 -20.05 -4.33 -33.19
CA SER A 24 -21.26 -4.43 -32.36
C SER A 24 -20.96 -4.49 -30.86
N VAL A 25 -19.85 -5.11 -30.45
CA VAL A 25 -19.42 -5.16 -29.04
C VAL A 25 -18.89 -3.79 -28.60
N GLU A 26 -18.10 -3.12 -29.44
CA GLU A 26 -17.62 -1.75 -29.20
C GLU A 26 -18.78 -0.75 -29.13
N ALA A 27 -19.79 -0.87 -29.98
CA ALA A 27 -20.99 -0.04 -29.93
C ALA A 27 -21.77 -0.27 -28.62
N ALA A 28 -21.95 -1.52 -28.20
CA ALA A 28 -22.61 -1.87 -26.94
C ALA A 28 -21.82 -1.39 -25.71
N GLU A 29 -20.49 -1.45 -25.72
CA GLU A 29 -19.65 -0.88 -24.66
C GLU A 29 -19.71 0.65 -24.63
N THR A 30 -19.77 1.30 -25.79
CA THR A 30 -19.88 2.76 -25.89
C THR A 30 -21.24 3.23 -25.38
N GLU A 31 -22.31 2.51 -25.70
CA GLU A 31 -23.65 2.79 -25.21
C GLU A 31 -23.77 2.53 -23.69
N ARG A 32 -23.09 1.50 -23.17
CA ARG A 32 -23.01 1.21 -21.73
C ARG A 32 -22.21 2.28 -20.97
N LYS A 33 -21.10 2.77 -21.55
CA LYS A 33 -20.32 3.91 -21.00
C LYS A 33 -21.13 5.20 -20.99
N ALA A 34 -21.90 5.47 -22.04
CA ALA A 34 -22.78 6.64 -22.11
C ALA A 34 -23.92 6.59 -21.07
N LYS A 35 -24.48 5.39 -20.82
CA LYS A 35 -25.50 5.16 -19.79
C LYS A 35 -24.98 5.28 -18.36
N PHE A 36 -23.72 4.91 -18.11
CA PHE A 36 -23.14 4.92 -16.75
C PHE A 36 -22.51 6.26 -16.35
N TYR A 37 -21.86 6.97 -17.29
CA TYR A 37 -21.13 8.20 -16.98
C TYR A 37 -21.87 9.49 -17.32
N GLY A 38 -22.94 9.43 -18.14
CA GLY A 38 -23.57 10.62 -18.70
C GLY A 38 -22.60 11.45 -19.56
N THR A 39 -23.13 12.23 -20.50
CA THR A 39 -22.30 13.21 -21.22
C THR A 39 -21.92 14.34 -20.26
N ARG A 40 -20.77 14.23 -19.59
CA ARG A 40 -20.24 15.24 -18.67
C ARG A 40 -19.92 16.52 -19.45
N LYS A 41 -20.75 17.56 -19.29
CA LYS A 41 -20.38 18.94 -19.64
C LYS A 41 -19.25 19.40 -18.71
N PRO A 42 -18.31 20.24 -19.17
CA PRO A 42 -17.21 20.72 -18.35
C PRO A 42 -17.72 21.41 -17.08
N ASN A 43 -17.16 21.03 -15.93
CA ASN A 43 -17.52 21.59 -14.62
C ASN A 43 -17.23 23.11 -14.62
N PRO A 44 -18.26 23.97 -14.48
CA PRO A 44 -18.08 25.43 -14.47
C PRO A 44 -17.09 25.90 -13.40
N ALA A 45 -17.03 25.22 -12.25
CA ALA A 45 -16.13 25.57 -11.16
C ALA A 45 -14.65 25.36 -11.54
N LEU A 46 -14.33 24.32 -12.33
CA LEU A 46 -12.97 24.06 -12.79
C LEU A 46 -12.53 25.07 -13.87
N ALA A 47 -13.46 25.48 -14.73
CA ALA A 47 -13.23 26.52 -15.72
C ALA A 47 -13.04 27.89 -15.06
N GLU A 48 -13.82 28.20 -14.02
CA GLU A 48 -13.71 29.43 -13.24
C GLU A 48 -12.42 29.46 -12.42
N ALA A 49 -12.00 28.34 -11.82
CA ALA A 49 -10.71 28.21 -11.13
C ALA A 49 -9.52 28.45 -12.07
N LYS A 50 -9.54 27.86 -13.28
CA LYS A 50 -8.53 28.13 -14.32
C LYS A 50 -8.54 29.59 -14.78
N LYS A 51 -9.72 30.22 -14.86
CA LYS A 51 -9.86 31.63 -15.26
C LYS A 51 -9.35 32.58 -14.16
N ARG A 52 -9.62 32.29 -12.89
CA ARG A 52 -9.08 33.03 -11.72
C ARG A 52 -7.56 32.87 -11.61
N GLY A 53 -7.03 31.67 -11.87
CA GLY A 53 -5.58 31.43 -11.92
C GLY A 53 -4.88 32.23 -13.02
N LYS A 54 -5.48 32.31 -14.21
CA LYS A 54 -4.98 33.15 -15.31
C LYS A 54 -5.09 34.65 -15.04
N LEU A 55 -6.17 35.10 -14.38
CA LEU A 55 -6.34 36.52 -14.05
C LEU A 55 -5.30 36.99 -13.02
N LYS A 56 -5.02 36.18 -11.98
CA LYS A 56 -3.99 36.48 -10.96
C LYS A 56 -2.59 36.63 -11.55
N MET A 57 -2.28 35.88 -12.62
CA MET A 57 -1.02 35.97 -13.36
C MET A 57 -0.92 37.21 -14.28
N SER A 58 -2.01 37.96 -14.46
CA SER A 58 -2.10 39.06 -15.44
C SER A 58 -2.34 40.44 -14.83
N THR A 59 -2.50 40.54 -13.51
CA THR A 59 -2.85 41.80 -12.81
C THR A 59 -1.76 42.32 -11.86
N GLU A 60 -0.51 41.89 -11.99
CA GLU A 60 0.59 42.62 -11.35
C GLU A 60 0.91 43.90 -12.16
N PRO A 61 0.93 45.09 -11.55
CA PRO A 61 1.08 46.33 -12.28
C PRO A 61 2.51 46.51 -12.83
N LYS A 62 2.61 46.91 -14.10
CA LYS A 62 3.82 47.52 -14.67
C LYS A 62 3.71 49.04 -14.54
N GLU A 63 4.44 49.66 -13.62
CA GLU A 63 4.82 51.08 -13.71
C GLU A 63 6.29 51.29 -13.31
N GLY A 64 6.96 52.22 -14.00
CA GLY A 64 8.40 52.20 -14.21
C GLY A 64 9.25 53.19 -13.41
N ALA A 65 10.57 53.02 -13.64
CA ALA A 65 11.71 53.90 -13.38
C ALA A 65 12.30 53.96 -11.96
N ALA A 66 13.21 53.03 -11.66
CA ALA A 66 14.63 53.30 -11.37
C ALA A 66 15.39 51.97 -11.23
N ASN A 67 16.52 51.83 -11.91
CA ASN A 67 17.47 50.73 -11.69
C ASN A 67 18.30 51.11 -10.45
N PRO A 68 18.34 50.29 -9.39
CA PRO A 68 19.53 49.44 -9.24
C PRO A 68 19.25 48.05 -8.63
N ASP A 69 20.10 47.11 -9.05
CA ASP A 69 20.42 45.82 -8.43
C ASP A 69 19.44 44.64 -8.45
N GLN A 70 19.81 43.68 -9.31
CA GLN A 70 20.13 42.29 -8.93
C GLN A 70 19.16 41.58 -7.97
N ASN A 71 18.11 40.98 -8.53
CA ASN A 71 17.84 39.55 -8.32
C ASN A 71 16.70 39.13 -9.24
N GLY A 72 17.04 38.54 -10.39
CA GLY A 72 16.07 37.70 -11.08
C GLY A 72 15.63 36.62 -10.11
N GLY A 73 14.32 36.49 -9.89
CA GLY A 73 13.76 35.39 -9.11
C GLY A 73 14.12 34.07 -9.79
N VAL A 74 15.27 33.53 -9.43
CA VAL A 74 15.69 32.19 -9.81
C VAL A 74 14.68 31.27 -9.16
N VAL A 75 13.80 30.69 -9.97
CA VAL A 75 13.17 29.43 -9.60
C VAL A 75 14.34 28.45 -9.46
N GLN A 76 14.82 28.25 -8.24
CA GLN A 76 15.81 27.22 -7.96
C GLN A 76 15.12 25.90 -8.27
N LEU A 77 15.36 25.36 -9.46
CA LEU A 77 15.20 23.94 -9.72
C LEU A 77 16.11 23.24 -8.71
N LYS A 78 15.50 22.70 -7.66
CA LYS A 78 16.21 21.90 -6.66
C LYS A 78 16.78 20.71 -7.44
N ASP A 79 18.09 20.69 -7.61
CA ASP A 79 18.76 19.62 -8.32
C ASP A 79 18.62 18.33 -7.49
N ILE A 80 17.64 17.51 -7.85
CA ILE A 80 17.41 16.21 -7.21
C ILE A 80 18.61 15.26 -7.39
N TYR A 81 19.45 15.49 -8.40
CA TYR A 81 20.70 14.75 -8.59
C TYR A 81 21.79 15.25 -7.64
N GLY A 82 21.75 16.51 -7.21
CA GLY A 82 22.64 17.07 -6.21
C GLY A 82 22.60 16.29 -4.88
N SER A 83 21.40 15.90 -4.43
CA SER A 83 21.24 15.02 -3.25
C SER A 83 21.83 13.62 -3.46
N ALA A 84 21.69 13.06 -4.67
CA ALA A 84 22.27 11.76 -5.01
C ALA A 84 23.81 11.81 -5.09
N ILE A 85 24.38 12.91 -5.58
CA ILE A 85 25.81 13.16 -5.59
C ILE A 85 26.32 13.36 -4.16
N ALA A 86 25.64 14.16 -3.34
CA ALA A 86 25.99 14.35 -1.93
C ALA A 86 25.92 13.04 -1.12
N ALA A 87 25.03 12.12 -1.50
CA ALA A 87 24.93 10.81 -0.88
C ALA A 87 26.16 9.90 -1.13
N THR A 88 27.02 10.24 -2.09
CA THR A 88 28.26 9.48 -2.33
C THR A 88 29.30 9.66 -1.22
N GLU A 89 29.23 10.77 -0.48
CA GLU A 89 30.11 11.07 0.67
C GLU A 89 29.51 10.67 2.02
N LEU A 90 28.26 10.20 2.05
CA LEU A 90 27.61 9.75 3.28
C LEU A 90 28.25 8.46 3.79
N VAL A 91 28.71 8.49 5.04
CA VAL A 91 29.09 7.28 5.78
C VAL A 91 27.84 6.42 5.96
N ARG A 92 27.83 5.26 5.30
CA ARG A 92 26.72 4.31 5.41
C ARG A 92 26.78 3.62 6.77
N GLY A 93 25.71 3.75 7.54
CA GLY A 93 25.54 2.97 8.78
C GLY A 93 25.11 1.54 8.46
N PRO A 94 25.02 0.68 9.50
CA PRO A 94 24.54 -0.69 9.30
C PRO A 94 23.07 -0.70 8.87
N THR A 95 22.71 -1.69 8.04
CA THR A 95 21.31 -2.00 7.69
C THR A 95 20.77 -3.02 8.68
N GLY A 96 19.64 -2.72 9.31
CA GLY A 96 18.92 -3.60 10.21
C GLY A 96 18.13 -4.68 9.48
N LEU A 97 18.06 -5.87 10.05
CA LEU A 97 17.23 -6.97 9.54
C LEU A 97 16.47 -7.61 10.69
N VAL A 98 15.14 -7.65 10.59
CA VAL A 98 14.26 -8.33 11.55
C VAL A 98 13.61 -9.52 10.86
N TYR A 99 13.67 -10.70 11.49
CA TYR A 99 12.94 -11.90 11.08
C TYR A 99 12.81 -12.86 12.27
N ASP A 100 11.81 -13.75 12.22
CA ASP A 100 11.64 -14.86 13.17
C ASP A 100 11.17 -16.10 12.40
N GLU A 101 11.75 -17.26 12.67
CA GLU A 101 11.35 -18.52 12.01
C GLU A 101 9.89 -18.90 12.34
N LYS A 102 9.31 -18.40 13.45
CA LYS A 102 7.89 -18.56 13.80
C LYS A 102 6.94 -18.04 12.73
N PHE A 103 7.36 -17.09 11.89
CA PHE A 103 6.53 -16.64 10.79
C PHE A 103 6.15 -17.80 9.85
N ALA A 104 6.96 -18.85 9.73
CA ALA A 104 6.68 -20.03 8.91
C ALA A 104 5.59 -20.97 9.49
N GLU A 105 5.14 -20.74 10.73
CA GLU A 105 4.07 -21.53 11.37
C GLU A 105 2.69 -21.18 10.81
N HIS A 106 2.46 -19.91 10.44
CA HIS A 106 1.16 -19.43 9.94
C HIS A 106 0.89 -19.92 8.51
N ARG A 107 -0.13 -20.75 8.32
CA ARG A 107 -0.57 -21.30 7.02
C ARG A 107 -2.07 -21.60 6.99
N CYS A 108 -2.65 -21.69 5.80
CA CYS A 108 -4.02 -22.17 5.61
C CYS A 108 -4.07 -23.68 5.86
N LEU A 109 -5.03 -24.16 6.65
CA LEU A 109 -5.15 -25.58 7.03
C LEU A 109 -6.05 -26.40 6.10
N TRP A 110 -6.81 -25.73 5.24
CA TRP A 110 -7.79 -26.34 4.34
C TRP A 110 -7.47 -26.12 2.85
N ASP A 111 -6.45 -25.34 2.52
CA ASP A 111 -5.98 -25.13 1.15
C ASP A 111 -4.44 -25.02 1.11
N ASP A 112 -3.78 -26.11 0.71
CA ASP A 112 -2.32 -26.16 0.53
C ASP A 112 -1.82 -25.24 -0.60
N GLY A 113 -2.71 -24.83 -1.50
CA GLY A 113 -2.42 -23.95 -2.63
C GLY A 113 -2.60 -22.46 -2.32
N TYR A 114 -2.90 -22.10 -1.06
CA TYR A 114 -3.21 -20.72 -0.69
C TYR A 114 -2.02 -19.78 -0.97
N PRO A 115 -2.21 -18.64 -1.67
CA PRO A 115 -1.09 -17.80 -2.12
C PRO A 115 -0.25 -17.20 -0.98
N GLU A 116 -0.88 -16.88 0.14
CA GLU A 116 -0.22 -16.41 1.35
C GLU A 116 0.25 -17.62 2.18
N CYS A 117 1.50 -18.01 2.01
CA CYS A 117 2.08 -19.23 2.56
C CYS A 117 3.45 -19.01 3.23
N PRO A 118 3.92 -19.94 4.08
CA PRO A 118 5.23 -19.91 4.72
C PRO A 118 6.41 -19.70 3.76
N GLU A 119 6.31 -20.24 2.54
CA GLU A 119 7.35 -20.16 1.52
C GLU A 119 7.64 -18.71 1.11
N ARG A 120 6.67 -17.79 1.22
CA ARG A 120 6.90 -16.37 1.00
C ARG A 120 7.93 -15.77 1.96
N PHE A 121 8.01 -16.30 3.18
CA PHE A 121 9.03 -15.93 4.17
C PHE A 121 10.32 -16.72 3.97
N THR A 122 10.24 -18.06 3.94
CA THR A 122 11.43 -18.91 3.92
C THR A 122 12.25 -18.71 2.65
N ARG A 123 11.62 -18.59 1.48
CA ARG A 123 12.33 -18.38 0.20
C ARG A 123 13.05 -17.04 0.13
N VAL A 124 12.48 -15.98 0.70
CA VAL A 124 13.15 -14.67 0.77
C VAL A 124 14.39 -14.77 1.64
N LEU A 125 14.27 -15.40 2.81
CA LEU A 125 15.38 -15.55 3.74
C LEU A 125 16.49 -16.48 3.21
N GLU A 126 16.11 -17.61 2.59
CA GLU A 126 17.02 -18.49 1.85
C GLU A 126 17.80 -17.71 0.79
N ARG A 127 17.10 -16.93 -0.05
CA ARG A 127 17.74 -16.16 -1.11
C ARG A 127 18.68 -15.09 -0.56
N CYS A 128 18.30 -14.42 0.53
CA CYS A 128 19.16 -13.46 1.21
C CYS A 128 20.43 -14.12 1.79
N ARG A 129 20.32 -15.34 2.35
CA ARG A 129 21.47 -16.12 2.86
C ARG A 129 22.39 -16.57 1.72
N GLU A 130 21.86 -17.08 0.62
CA GLU A 130 22.64 -17.45 -0.58
C GLU A 130 23.48 -16.29 -1.12
N LEU A 131 22.89 -15.08 -1.13
CA LEU A 131 23.53 -13.86 -1.57
C LEU A 131 24.41 -13.19 -0.51
N LYS A 132 24.56 -13.83 0.66
CA LYS A 132 25.30 -13.34 1.82
C LYS A 132 24.84 -11.96 2.31
N LEU A 133 23.55 -11.65 2.15
CA LEU A 133 22.96 -10.36 2.54
C LEU A 133 22.63 -10.32 4.03
N VAL A 134 22.23 -11.46 4.62
CA VAL A 134 21.88 -11.55 6.05
C VAL A 134 23.09 -11.21 6.92
N GLU A 135 24.26 -11.77 6.58
CA GLU A 135 25.52 -11.60 7.28
C GLU A 135 26.08 -10.17 7.19
N ARG A 136 25.57 -9.38 6.23
CA ARG A 136 25.91 -7.97 6.05
C ARG A 136 24.98 -7.03 6.83
N CYS A 137 23.90 -7.55 7.41
CA CYS A 137 22.94 -6.78 8.18
C CYS A 137 23.19 -6.92 9.68
N ALA A 138 22.81 -5.89 10.44
CA ALA A 138 22.67 -6.00 11.88
C ALA A 138 21.32 -6.67 12.19
N VAL A 139 21.36 -7.89 12.73
CA VAL A 139 20.13 -8.58 13.15
C VAL A 139 19.55 -7.84 14.35
N ILE A 140 18.26 -7.53 14.25
CA ILE A 140 17.47 -6.91 15.31
C ILE A 140 16.48 -7.96 15.80
N GLU A 141 16.54 -8.26 17.09
CA GLU A 141 15.66 -9.24 17.72
C GLU A 141 14.19 -8.79 17.61
N PRO A 142 13.29 -9.64 17.09
CA PRO A 142 11.87 -9.32 17.02
C PRO A 142 11.23 -9.36 18.41
N ARG A 143 10.09 -8.67 18.55
CA ARG A 143 9.26 -8.74 19.75
C ARG A 143 7.79 -8.84 19.37
N MET A 144 6.98 -9.30 20.32
CA MET A 144 5.53 -9.18 20.22
C MET A 144 5.12 -7.72 20.46
N ALA A 145 4.17 -7.21 19.67
CA ALA A 145 3.46 -5.99 20.00
C ALA A 145 2.64 -6.21 21.28
N SER A 146 2.54 -5.19 22.12
CA SER A 146 1.59 -5.20 23.24
C SER A 146 0.16 -5.01 22.72
N GLU A 147 -0.83 -5.46 23.50
CA GLU A 147 -2.24 -5.21 23.17
C GLU A 147 -2.52 -3.69 23.10
N GLU A 148 -1.90 -2.89 23.98
CA GLU A 148 -2.02 -1.42 23.94
C GLU A 148 -1.52 -0.83 22.61
N GLU A 149 -0.41 -1.34 22.06
CA GLU A 149 0.11 -0.92 20.76
C GLU A 149 -0.87 -1.26 19.63
N VAL A 150 -1.45 -2.47 19.64
CA VAL A 150 -2.46 -2.89 18.65
C VAL A 150 -3.73 -2.04 18.73
N LEU A 151 -4.19 -1.74 19.95
CA LEU A 151 -5.40 -0.95 20.23
C LEU A 151 -5.29 0.52 19.80
N THR A 152 -4.10 1.01 19.44
CA THR A 152 -3.95 2.34 18.84
C THR A 152 -4.60 2.44 17.45
N LYS A 153 -4.76 1.31 16.75
CA LYS A 153 -5.31 1.25 15.38
C LYS A 153 -6.45 0.27 15.21
N HIS A 154 -6.61 -0.69 16.11
CA HIS A 154 -7.66 -1.72 16.04
C HIS A 154 -8.58 -1.66 17.25
N THR A 155 -9.78 -2.24 17.13
CA THR A 155 -10.71 -2.32 18.26
C THR A 155 -10.40 -3.50 19.19
N PRO A 156 -10.79 -3.42 20.48
CA PRO A 156 -10.69 -4.54 21.41
C PRO A 156 -11.42 -5.79 20.94
N GLU A 157 -12.55 -5.64 20.27
CA GLU A 157 -13.35 -6.78 19.80
C GLU A 157 -12.58 -7.61 18.77
N GLN A 158 -11.90 -6.97 17.81
CA GLN A 158 -11.05 -7.69 16.86
C GLN A 158 -9.85 -8.34 17.52
N LEU A 159 -9.21 -7.67 18.49
CA LEU A 159 -8.10 -8.25 19.21
C LEU A 159 -8.56 -9.55 19.91
N GLU A 160 -9.67 -9.49 20.64
CA GLU A 160 -10.19 -10.61 21.41
C GLU A 160 -10.70 -11.76 20.53
N ILE A 161 -11.30 -11.48 19.37
CA ILE A 161 -11.66 -12.53 18.40
C ILE A 161 -10.42 -13.31 17.99
N LEU A 162 -9.35 -12.66 17.53
CA LEU A 162 -8.14 -13.36 17.09
C LEU A 162 -7.43 -14.06 18.26
N LYS A 163 -7.41 -13.43 19.43
CA LYS A 163 -6.82 -14.01 20.64
C LYS A 163 -7.54 -15.30 21.07
N SER A 164 -8.86 -15.37 20.88
CA SER A 164 -9.66 -16.56 21.19
C SER A 164 -9.35 -17.77 20.31
N THR A 165 -8.76 -17.55 19.12
CA THR A 165 -8.40 -18.64 18.20
C THR A 165 -7.01 -19.22 18.48
N ARG A 166 -6.25 -18.60 19.39
CA ARG A 166 -4.88 -18.99 19.75
C ARG A 166 -4.83 -20.43 20.23
N GLY A 167 -4.03 -21.26 19.56
CA GLY A 167 -3.85 -22.67 19.92
C GLY A 167 -5.06 -23.57 19.68
N SER A 168 -6.14 -23.07 19.06
CA SER A 168 -7.33 -23.86 18.73
C SER A 168 -6.94 -25.09 17.89
N GLN A 169 -7.59 -26.23 18.14
CA GLN A 169 -7.43 -27.44 17.33
C GLN A 169 -8.67 -27.72 16.46
N ASP A 170 -9.69 -26.87 16.56
CA ASP A 170 -10.93 -27.00 15.80
C ASP A 170 -10.79 -26.31 14.44
N VAL A 171 -10.28 -27.05 13.46
CA VAL A 171 -10.04 -26.55 12.11
C VAL A 171 -11.34 -26.08 11.43
N ALA A 172 -12.46 -26.77 11.68
CA ALA A 172 -13.74 -26.41 11.07
C ALA A 172 -14.25 -25.06 11.61
N ALA A 173 -14.13 -24.82 12.92
CA ALA A 173 -14.49 -23.53 13.52
C ALA A 173 -13.57 -22.39 13.03
N LEU A 174 -12.28 -22.67 12.81
CA LEU A 174 -11.35 -21.68 12.23
C LEU A 174 -11.70 -21.34 10.78
N GLU A 175 -12.04 -22.33 9.97
CA GLU A 175 -12.49 -22.13 8.58
C GLU A 175 -13.80 -21.34 8.53
N GLU A 176 -14.78 -21.71 9.37
CA GLU A 176 -16.05 -21.00 9.50
C GLU A 176 -15.83 -19.53 9.89
N LEU A 177 -15.02 -19.27 10.93
CA LEU A 177 -14.71 -17.91 11.34
C LEU A 177 -14.00 -17.11 10.24
N SER A 178 -13.07 -17.75 9.53
CA SER A 178 -12.33 -17.13 8.41
C SER A 178 -13.28 -16.71 7.28
N SER A 179 -14.34 -17.49 7.03
CA SER A 179 -15.30 -17.23 5.96
C SER A 179 -16.12 -15.94 6.13
N HIS A 180 -16.12 -15.35 7.33
CA HIS A 180 -16.76 -14.06 7.59
C HIS A 180 -15.96 -12.85 7.08
N TYR A 181 -14.73 -13.06 6.63
CA TYR A 181 -13.82 -12.01 6.17
C TYR A 181 -13.41 -12.22 4.71
N ASP A 182 -13.14 -11.13 4.01
CA ASP A 182 -12.70 -11.19 2.62
C ASP A 182 -11.19 -11.52 2.52
N ALA A 183 -10.90 -12.65 1.86
CA ALA A 183 -9.55 -13.18 1.64
C ALA A 183 -8.73 -13.31 2.94
N VAL A 184 -9.24 -14.04 3.94
CA VAL A 184 -8.53 -14.33 5.20
C VAL A 184 -8.58 -15.83 5.48
N PHE A 185 -7.53 -16.35 6.14
CA PHE A 185 -7.54 -17.64 6.80
C PHE A 185 -6.97 -17.48 8.22
N ILE A 186 -7.60 -18.10 9.20
CA ILE A 186 -7.16 -18.09 10.60
C ILE A 186 -6.53 -19.44 10.93
N HIS A 187 -5.37 -19.36 11.57
CA HIS A 187 -4.55 -20.47 12.03
C HIS A 187 -4.39 -20.36 13.57
N PRO A 188 -4.10 -21.47 14.28
CA PRO A 188 -3.85 -21.43 15.72
C PRO A 188 -2.72 -20.49 16.16
N SER A 189 -1.81 -20.14 15.24
CA SER A 189 -0.72 -19.18 15.47
C SER A 189 -0.99 -17.77 14.93
N SER A 190 -2.16 -17.49 14.33
CA SER A 190 -2.44 -16.17 13.71
C SER A 190 -2.29 -15.02 14.70
N TYR A 191 -2.78 -15.18 15.94
CA TYR A 191 -2.64 -14.15 16.98
C TYR A 191 -1.16 -13.85 17.27
N ASP A 192 -0.39 -14.88 17.63
CA ASP A 192 1.00 -14.73 18.01
C ASP A 192 1.86 -14.21 16.83
N CYS A 193 1.65 -14.72 15.62
CA CYS A 193 2.36 -14.23 14.43
C CYS A 193 1.99 -12.78 14.09
N SER A 194 0.74 -12.37 14.29
CA SER A 194 0.31 -10.99 14.03
C SER A 194 0.91 -10.00 15.03
N LEU A 195 0.97 -10.37 16.32
CA LEU A 195 1.68 -9.58 17.32
C LEU A 195 3.18 -9.50 17.02
N LEU A 196 3.79 -10.61 16.63
CA LEU A 196 5.21 -10.65 16.27
C LEU A 196 5.52 -9.78 15.06
N SER A 197 4.66 -9.79 14.05
CA SER A 197 4.78 -8.99 12.84
C SER A 197 4.68 -7.48 13.14
N ALA A 198 3.67 -7.07 13.91
CA ALA A 198 3.52 -5.68 14.33
C ALA A 198 4.69 -5.22 15.22
N GLY A 199 5.07 -6.02 16.21
CA GLY A 199 6.16 -5.69 17.14
C GLY A 199 7.53 -5.66 16.47
N SER A 200 7.79 -6.55 15.51
CA SER A 200 8.98 -6.52 14.65
C SER A 200 9.09 -5.22 13.85
N THR A 201 7.95 -4.71 13.37
CA THR A 201 7.90 -3.44 12.61
C THR A 201 8.18 -2.26 13.53
N ILE A 202 7.61 -2.25 14.74
CA ILE A 202 7.90 -1.22 15.75
C ILE A 202 9.38 -1.25 16.15
N GLU A 203 9.93 -2.42 16.42
CA GLU A 203 11.33 -2.56 16.85
C GLU A 203 12.31 -2.09 15.79
N LEU A 204 12.03 -2.34 14.51
CA LEU A 204 12.83 -1.79 13.41
C LEU A 204 12.78 -0.25 13.38
N VAL A 205 11.59 0.33 13.53
CA VAL A 205 11.42 1.79 13.60
C VAL A 205 12.21 2.38 14.76
N ASP A 206 12.10 1.78 15.94
CA ASP A 206 12.83 2.22 17.13
C ASP A 206 14.35 2.10 16.93
N ALA A 207 14.84 1.02 16.33
CA ALA A 207 16.25 0.85 16.03
C ALA A 207 16.82 1.93 15.10
N ILE A 208 16.02 2.36 14.11
CA ILE A 208 16.40 3.45 13.20
C ILE A 208 16.41 4.78 13.95
N LEU A 209 15.36 5.07 14.72
CA LEU A 209 15.22 6.34 15.45
C LEU A 209 16.25 6.51 16.58
N GLU A 210 16.68 5.39 17.18
CA GLU A 210 17.74 5.35 18.21
C GLU A 210 19.15 5.38 17.61
N GLY A 211 19.28 5.36 16.27
CA GLY A 211 20.57 5.38 15.58
C GLY A 211 21.36 4.06 15.68
N ARG A 212 20.72 2.96 16.10
CA ARG A 212 21.34 1.62 16.11
C ARG A 212 21.63 1.12 14.69
N VAL A 213 20.76 1.48 13.75
CA VAL A 213 20.89 1.20 12.31
C VAL A 213 20.49 2.41 11.48
N GLN A 214 21.01 2.53 10.26
CA GLN A 214 20.67 3.65 9.36
C GLN A 214 19.32 3.44 8.66
N ASN A 215 19.00 2.20 8.33
CA ASN A 215 17.78 1.74 7.66
C ASN A 215 17.60 0.26 7.99
N GLY A 216 16.52 -0.37 7.53
CA GLY A 216 16.41 -1.82 7.60
C GLY A 216 15.18 -2.38 6.95
N MET A 217 15.03 -3.71 7.07
CA MET A 217 13.92 -4.46 6.51
C MET A 217 13.41 -5.48 7.54
N ALA A 218 12.10 -5.55 7.73
CA ALA A 218 11.46 -6.60 8.51
C ALA A 218 10.83 -7.61 7.54
N ILE A 219 11.32 -8.85 7.57
CA ILE A 219 10.77 -9.95 6.77
C ILE A 219 9.73 -10.66 7.63
N ILE A 220 8.48 -10.20 7.54
CA ILE A 220 7.40 -10.54 8.48
C ILE A 220 6.18 -11.11 7.76
N ARG A 221 5.43 -11.96 8.47
CA ARG A 221 4.08 -12.44 8.08
C ARG A 221 3.25 -12.68 9.34
N PRO A 222 1.93 -12.45 9.34
CA PRO A 222 1.07 -12.02 8.22
C PRO A 222 1.28 -10.55 7.79
N PRO A 223 0.85 -10.18 6.55
CA PRO A 223 0.90 -8.79 6.08
C PRO A 223 -0.07 -7.87 6.88
N GLY A 224 -0.06 -6.57 6.58
CA GLY A 224 -0.81 -5.59 7.40
C GLY A 224 -1.65 -4.53 6.66
N HIS A 225 -1.30 -4.10 5.46
CA HIS A 225 -1.87 -2.86 4.88
C HIS A 225 -3.38 -2.87 4.58
N HIS A 226 -4.00 -4.05 4.48
CA HIS A 226 -5.44 -4.20 4.32
C HIS A 226 -6.20 -4.25 5.65
N ALA A 227 -5.54 -4.53 6.77
CA ALA A 227 -6.19 -4.66 8.07
C ALA A 227 -6.85 -3.32 8.45
N MET A 228 -8.15 -3.36 8.70
CA MET A 228 -8.96 -2.20 9.04
C MET A 228 -9.16 -2.10 10.55
N LYS A 229 -9.70 -0.97 11.01
CA LYS A 229 -9.92 -0.70 12.44
C LYS A 229 -10.74 -1.79 13.14
N ALA A 230 -11.76 -2.32 12.46
CA ALA A 230 -12.72 -3.27 13.01
C ALA A 230 -12.97 -4.50 12.10
N GLU A 231 -12.13 -4.73 11.08
CA GLU A 231 -12.27 -5.88 10.17
C GLU A 231 -10.91 -6.41 9.67
N TYR A 232 -10.75 -7.74 9.60
CA TYR A 232 -9.59 -8.39 8.94
C TYR A 232 -9.86 -8.47 7.44
N ASN A 233 -8.83 -8.33 6.62
CA ASN A 233 -9.00 -8.29 5.17
C ASN A 233 -7.70 -8.63 4.45
N GLY A 234 -7.76 -9.31 3.30
CA GLY A 234 -6.61 -9.48 2.42
C GLY A 234 -5.38 -10.06 3.13
N TYR A 235 -5.60 -11.12 3.90
CA TYR A 235 -4.61 -11.82 4.73
C TYR A 235 -4.06 -11.02 5.92
N CYS A 236 -4.56 -9.80 6.15
CA CYS A 236 -4.06 -8.89 7.16
C CYS A 236 -4.97 -8.90 8.41
N PHE A 237 -4.37 -9.12 9.58
CA PHE A 237 -5.05 -9.07 10.88
C PHE A 237 -4.85 -7.73 11.59
N PHE A 238 -3.58 -7.32 11.73
CA PHE A 238 -3.17 -6.04 12.31
C PHE A 238 -2.34 -5.26 11.29
N ASN A 239 -2.55 -3.94 11.23
CA ASN A 239 -1.87 -3.08 10.28
C ASN A 239 -0.48 -2.71 10.79
N ASN A 240 0.50 -3.58 10.51
CA ASN A 240 1.90 -3.47 10.95
C ASN A 240 2.46 -2.05 10.76
N VAL A 241 2.27 -1.47 9.57
CA VAL A 241 2.81 -0.15 9.20
C VAL A 241 2.07 0.96 9.93
N ALA A 242 0.74 0.89 10.02
CA ALA A 242 -0.03 1.92 10.71
C ALA A 242 0.22 1.93 12.23
N ILE A 243 0.38 0.75 12.85
CA ILE A 243 0.75 0.63 14.27
C ILE A 243 2.13 1.23 14.49
N ALA A 244 3.12 0.88 13.67
CA ALA A 244 4.48 1.41 13.81
C ALA A 244 4.55 2.93 13.56
N ALA A 245 3.79 3.45 12.59
CA ALA A 245 3.68 4.89 12.37
C ALA A 245 3.04 5.59 13.56
N GLN A 246 1.95 5.04 14.13
CA GLN A 246 1.30 5.60 15.31
C GLN A 246 2.23 5.60 16.53
N HIS A 247 2.97 4.51 16.75
CA HIS A 247 4.00 4.44 17.78
C HIS A 247 5.06 5.52 17.61
N ALA A 248 5.56 5.73 16.39
CA ALA A 248 6.56 6.74 16.12
C ALA A 248 6.04 8.17 16.38
N LEU A 249 4.76 8.45 16.08
CA LEU A 249 4.12 9.73 16.39
C LEU A 249 3.98 9.92 17.91
N ASP A 250 3.41 8.94 18.60
CA ASP A 250 2.98 9.11 19.99
C ASP A 250 4.12 8.93 21.00
N LYS A 251 5.03 7.98 20.75
CA LYS A 251 6.11 7.59 21.68
C LYS A 251 7.46 8.17 21.32
N ARG A 252 7.72 8.38 20.02
CA ARG A 252 9.02 8.90 19.53
C ARG A 252 8.95 10.35 19.06
N GLY A 253 7.76 10.97 19.09
CA GLY A 253 7.57 12.41 18.89
C GLY A 253 7.72 12.88 17.45
N LEU A 254 7.68 11.96 16.47
CA LEU A 254 7.70 12.32 15.06
C LEU A 254 6.50 13.21 14.72
N LYS A 255 6.69 14.11 13.76
CA LYS A 255 5.66 15.08 13.35
C LYS A 255 5.14 14.86 11.93
N ARG A 256 5.92 14.18 11.10
CA ARG A 256 5.61 13.87 9.71
C ARG A 256 6.15 12.49 9.39
N ILE A 257 5.32 11.64 8.81
CA ILE A 257 5.67 10.29 8.36
C ILE A 257 5.18 10.15 6.92
N LEU A 258 6.02 9.59 6.06
CA LEU A 258 5.64 9.18 4.71
C LEU A 258 5.51 7.66 4.69
N VAL A 259 4.36 7.15 4.29
CA VAL A 259 4.13 5.74 3.98
C VAL A 259 4.04 5.59 2.47
N VAL A 260 4.98 4.85 1.89
CA VAL A 260 4.97 4.49 0.47
C VAL A 260 4.57 3.03 0.35
N ASP A 261 3.37 2.78 -0.16
CA ASP A 261 2.84 1.45 -0.47
C ASP A 261 3.00 1.16 -1.96
N TRP A 262 3.96 0.29 -2.29
CA TRP A 262 4.19 -0.18 -3.65
C TRP A 262 3.64 -1.59 -3.90
N ASP A 263 2.91 -2.18 -2.94
CA ASP A 263 2.24 -3.45 -3.17
C ASP A 263 1.26 -3.28 -4.35
N ILE A 264 1.04 -4.36 -5.10
CA ILE A 264 0.17 -4.27 -6.27
C ILE A 264 -1.30 -4.03 -5.90
N HIS A 265 -1.70 -4.27 -4.65
CA HIS A 265 -3.02 -3.98 -4.11
C HIS A 265 -3.03 -2.67 -3.34
N HIS A 266 -4.17 -1.99 -3.33
CA HIS A 266 -4.35 -0.79 -2.53
C HIS A 266 -4.44 -1.15 -1.04
N GLY A 267 -3.58 -0.58 -0.20
CA GLY A 267 -3.66 -0.68 1.26
C GLY A 267 -4.78 0.17 1.88
N GLN A 268 -6.04 -0.18 1.62
CA GLN A 268 -7.21 0.57 2.09
C GLN A 268 -7.26 0.69 3.63
N GLY A 269 -6.74 -0.30 4.35
CA GLY A 269 -6.63 -0.25 5.82
C GLY A 269 -5.75 0.90 6.26
N THR A 270 -4.55 1.02 5.66
CA THR A 270 -3.62 2.11 5.95
C THR A 270 -4.17 3.46 5.53
N GLN A 271 -4.79 3.57 4.34
CA GLN A 271 -5.48 4.79 3.89
C GLN A 271 -6.51 5.27 4.92
N ARG A 272 -7.44 4.39 5.33
CA ARG A 272 -8.52 4.76 6.26
C ARG A 272 -8.00 5.17 7.65
N MET A 273 -6.89 4.59 8.10
CA MET A 273 -6.32 4.87 9.43
C MET A 273 -5.66 6.26 9.57
N PHE A 274 -5.40 6.94 8.45
CA PHE A 274 -4.78 8.26 8.42
C PHE A 274 -5.51 9.25 7.51
N TYR A 275 -6.74 8.91 7.08
CA TYR A 275 -7.45 9.67 6.05
C TYR A 275 -7.71 11.13 6.43
N ASP A 276 -7.82 11.42 7.72
CA ASP A 276 -7.99 12.74 8.30
C ASP A 276 -6.76 13.28 9.07
N ASP A 277 -5.62 12.56 9.05
CA ASP A 277 -4.42 12.90 9.82
C ASP A 277 -3.29 13.49 8.95
N PRO A 278 -3.03 14.81 9.02
CA PRO A 278 -1.98 15.45 8.21
C PRO A 278 -0.56 15.09 8.63
N ARG A 279 -0.37 14.34 9.73
CA ARG A 279 0.97 13.92 10.17
C ARG A 279 1.48 12.72 9.37
N VAL A 280 0.61 12.03 8.66
CA VAL A 280 0.98 10.85 7.84
C VAL A 280 0.54 11.07 6.41
N LEU A 281 1.50 11.15 5.50
CA LEU A 281 1.23 11.12 4.07
C LEU A 281 1.23 9.67 3.60
N TYR A 282 0.11 9.20 3.05
CA TYR A 282 -0.01 7.88 2.46
C TYR A 282 0.03 7.98 0.93
N PHE A 283 0.92 7.21 0.32
CA PHE A 283 1.08 7.13 -1.13
C PHE A 283 1.01 5.68 -1.58
N SER A 284 0.06 5.33 -2.45
CA SER A 284 -0.12 3.95 -2.93
C SER A 284 -0.14 3.86 -4.44
N ILE A 285 0.69 2.97 -5.01
CA ILE A 285 0.66 2.59 -6.43
C ILE A 285 0.08 1.19 -6.53
N HIS A 286 -1.09 1.04 -7.14
CA HIS A 286 -1.79 -0.25 -7.13
C HIS A 286 -2.51 -0.51 -8.45
N ARG A 287 -2.67 -1.79 -8.79
CA ARG A 287 -3.55 -2.21 -9.88
C ARG A 287 -4.99 -1.86 -9.53
N TYR A 288 -5.69 -1.25 -10.48
CA TYR A 288 -7.06 -0.78 -10.26
C TYR A 288 -8.01 -1.25 -11.35
N GLU A 289 -7.62 -1.10 -12.62
CA GLU A 289 -8.45 -1.43 -13.79
C GLU A 289 -9.88 -0.86 -13.66
N CYS A 290 -9.98 0.42 -13.32
CA CYS A 290 -11.24 1.12 -13.09
C CYS A 290 -12.12 0.46 -12.01
N GLY A 291 -11.51 -0.07 -10.95
CA GLY A 291 -12.18 -0.73 -9.83
C GLY A 291 -12.56 -2.19 -10.08
N THR A 292 -12.11 -2.81 -11.19
CA THR A 292 -12.37 -4.24 -11.42
C THR A 292 -11.34 -5.16 -10.78
N PHE A 293 -10.19 -4.64 -10.34
CA PHE A 293 -9.21 -5.41 -9.57
C PHE A 293 -9.47 -5.30 -8.06
N TRP A 294 -9.26 -6.40 -7.32
CA TRP A 294 -9.44 -6.46 -5.88
C TRP A 294 -8.55 -5.39 -5.17
N PRO A 295 -9.06 -4.65 -4.17
CA PRO A 295 -10.30 -4.85 -3.41
C PRO A 295 -11.58 -4.22 -4.01
N ASN A 296 -11.56 -3.78 -5.28
CA ASN A 296 -12.74 -3.27 -5.99
C ASN A 296 -13.38 -2.01 -5.38
N LEU A 297 -12.59 -1.15 -4.73
CA LEU A 297 -13.10 0.00 -4.00
C LEU A 297 -13.08 1.30 -4.82
N ARG A 298 -14.15 2.09 -4.73
CA ARG A 298 -14.20 3.43 -5.34
C ARG A 298 -13.19 4.40 -4.71
N GLU A 299 -12.91 4.21 -3.43
CA GLU A 299 -11.98 5.04 -2.64
C GLU A 299 -10.50 4.77 -2.92
N SER A 300 -10.18 3.75 -3.74
CA SER A 300 -8.82 3.52 -4.26
C SER A 300 -8.53 4.37 -5.50
N ASP A 301 -9.50 5.10 -6.04
CA ASP A 301 -9.26 5.97 -7.21
C ASP A 301 -8.50 7.25 -6.80
N PHE A 302 -7.95 7.95 -7.79
CA PHE A 302 -7.04 9.10 -7.59
C PHE A 302 -7.72 10.33 -6.97
N ASP A 303 -9.06 10.42 -7.00
CA ASP A 303 -9.82 11.56 -6.47
C ASP A 303 -10.08 11.48 -4.97
N CYS A 304 -9.70 10.38 -4.31
CA CYS A 304 -9.79 10.21 -2.85
C CYS A 304 -8.50 10.65 -2.16
N ILE A 305 -8.45 11.94 -1.82
CA ILE A 305 -7.23 12.64 -1.40
C ILE A 305 -7.15 12.95 0.11
N GLY A 306 -7.91 12.24 0.94
CA GLY A 306 -8.06 12.52 2.37
C GLY A 306 -9.24 13.44 2.66
N GLU A 307 -9.47 13.71 3.94
CA GLU A 307 -10.55 14.57 4.42
C GLU A 307 -10.13 15.41 5.63
N GLY A 308 -10.96 16.40 5.99
CA GLY A 308 -10.70 17.23 7.16
C GLY A 308 -9.29 17.85 7.15
N ALA A 309 -8.53 17.62 8.21
CA ALA A 309 -7.15 18.11 8.32
C ALA A 309 -6.18 17.34 7.43
N GLY A 310 -6.47 16.07 7.10
CA GLY A 310 -5.68 15.21 6.21
C GLY A 310 -5.94 15.41 4.72
N LEU A 311 -6.76 16.41 4.33
CA LEU A 311 -7.00 16.72 2.93
C LEU A 311 -5.68 17.08 2.22
N GLY A 312 -5.32 16.31 1.18
CA GLY A 312 -4.06 16.41 0.45
C GLY A 312 -2.94 15.50 0.96
N TYR A 313 -3.18 14.68 1.99
CA TYR A 313 -2.19 13.75 2.55
C TYR A 313 -2.44 12.28 2.15
N ASN A 314 -3.35 12.03 1.21
CA ASN A 314 -3.60 10.71 0.63
C ASN A 314 -3.42 10.75 -0.90
N PHE A 315 -2.53 9.91 -1.43
CA PHE A 315 -2.22 9.82 -2.86
C PHE A 315 -2.44 8.40 -3.36
N ASN A 316 -3.48 8.23 -4.18
CA ASN A 316 -3.72 6.99 -4.91
C ASN A 316 -3.25 7.13 -6.36
N VAL A 317 -2.43 6.19 -6.82
CA VAL A 317 -1.99 6.06 -8.21
C VAL A 317 -2.57 4.76 -8.79
N PRO A 318 -3.83 4.79 -9.26
CA PRO A 318 -4.51 3.61 -9.80
C PRO A 318 -3.99 3.24 -11.20
N LEU A 319 -3.42 2.04 -11.32
CA LEU A 319 -2.96 1.48 -12.57
C LEU A 319 -4.13 0.82 -13.32
N ASN A 320 -4.63 1.50 -14.35
CA ASN A 320 -5.80 1.07 -15.12
C ASN A 320 -5.49 0.11 -16.28
N ARG A 321 -4.28 -0.43 -16.33
CA ARG A 321 -3.85 -1.50 -17.25
C ARG A 321 -2.84 -2.40 -16.54
N ILE A 322 -2.80 -3.67 -16.94
CA ILE A 322 -1.72 -4.60 -16.57
C ILE A 322 -0.47 -4.38 -17.43
N GLY A 323 0.65 -4.97 -17.00
CA GLY A 323 1.89 -4.96 -17.77
C GLY A 323 2.73 -3.69 -17.62
N MET A 324 2.55 -2.96 -16.52
CA MET A 324 3.44 -1.86 -16.14
C MET A 324 4.89 -2.35 -16.00
N THR A 325 5.82 -1.49 -16.32
CA THR A 325 7.25 -1.77 -16.40
C THR A 325 8.05 -0.84 -15.49
N ASN A 326 9.37 -1.05 -15.43
CA ASN A 326 10.28 -0.17 -14.68
C ASN A 326 10.12 1.30 -15.08
N GLY A 327 9.87 1.59 -16.37
CA GLY A 327 9.71 2.96 -16.85
C GLY A 327 8.46 3.64 -16.26
N ASP A 328 7.36 2.90 -16.13
CA ASP A 328 6.11 3.41 -15.58
C ASP A 328 6.26 3.74 -14.09
N TYR A 329 6.87 2.83 -13.33
CA TYR A 329 7.17 3.07 -11.91
C TYR A 329 8.15 4.24 -11.74
N LEU A 330 9.23 4.31 -12.50
CA LEU A 330 10.18 5.43 -12.43
C LEU A 330 9.50 6.77 -12.75
N ALA A 331 8.58 6.82 -13.71
CA ALA A 331 7.82 8.02 -14.01
C ALA A 331 6.92 8.43 -12.83
N ILE A 332 6.19 7.50 -12.22
CA ILE A 332 5.38 7.78 -11.02
C ILE A 332 6.25 8.31 -9.89
N TRP A 333 7.42 7.71 -9.67
CA TRP A 333 8.34 8.13 -8.63
C TRP A 333 8.88 9.53 -8.86
N GLN A 334 9.40 9.80 -10.05
CA GLN A 334 10.03 11.08 -10.39
C GLN A 334 9.04 12.23 -10.52
N GLN A 335 7.82 11.96 -11.01
CA GLN A 335 6.85 13.00 -11.33
C GLN A 335 5.81 13.23 -10.24
N LEU A 336 5.59 12.26 -9.34
CA LEU A 336 4.58 12.36 -8.26
C LEU A 336 5.18 12.15 -6.88
N LEU A 337 5.74 10.97 -6.59
CA LEU A 337 6.16 10.63 -5.23
C LEU A 337 7.29 11.53 -4.71
N LEU A 338 8.39 11.67 -5.46
CA LEU A 338 9.54 12.44 -5.02
C LEU A 338 9.25 13.94 -4.87
N PRO A 339 8.52 14.61 -5.78
CA PRO A 339 8.09 15.99 -5.57
C PRO A 339 7.30 16.18 -4.27
N VAL A 340 6.30 15.33 -4.02
CA VAL A 340 5.44 15.41 -2.82
C VAL A 340 6.22 15.08 -1.55
N ALA A 341 7.14 14.12 -1.59
CA ALA A 341 7.94 13.73 -0.43
C ALA A 341 8.98 14.80 -0.01
N LEU A 342 9.37 15.69 -0.92
CA LEU A 342 10.41 16.71 -0.70
C LEU A 342 9.87 18.10 -0.35
N GLU A 343 8.57 18.32 -0.51
CA GLU A 343 7.85 19.54 -0.12
C GLU A 343 7.71 19.67 1.40
#